data_AF-A0A6N9PQN3-F1
#
_entry.id   AF-A0A6N9PQN3-F1
#
_cell.length_a   1.000
_cell.length_b   1.000
_cell.length_c   1.000
_cell.angle_alpha   90.00
_cell.angle_beta   90.00
_cell.angle_gamma   90.00
#
_symmetry.space_group_name_H-M   'P 1'
#
loop_
_entity.id
_entity.type
_entity.pdbx_description
1 polymer ?
#
loop_
_entity_poly.entity_id
_entity_poly.type
_entity_poly.pdbx_seq_one_letter_code
_entity_poly.pdbx_strand_id
1 'polypeptide(L)'
;MKKVCMALLVSVFAVVFAATAYAADTQKEQAYEAESDKIYQATSQRVRAYLAEEAGVSKERAGAVKLRGAQCQEIGRAIDQIMREEYEKAGWTEVISGARTAQEVYEIVSQDVDERAVKLAYMDLDNTPAELHDYILSARREIIYRFSWSADYVAGELGYGSAENPDDRTFEISPRFSDLFPGWYEPELELELPDWKDAPNPSVDTAGKGPLAAALVSSLSESARLHQCLYRG
;
A
#
# COMPACT_ATOMS: atom_id res chain seq x y z
N MET A 1 -29.17 46.49 -31.67
CA MET A 1 -29.73 46.07 -30.36
C MET A 1 -29.92 44.56 -30.22
N LYS A 2 -30.69 43.86 -31.09
CA LYS A 2 -30.94 42.40 -30.96
C LYS A 2 -29.69 41.50 -30.82
N LYS A 3 -28.61 41.77 -31.57
CA LYS A 3 -27.38 40.93 -31.53
C LYS A 3 -26.56 41.08 -30.24
N VAL A 4 -26.60 42.25 -29.60
CA VAL A 4 -25.87 42.53 -28.35
C VAL A 4 -26.59 41.91 -27.15
N CYS A 5 -27.93 41.95 -27.11
CA CYS A 5 -28.72 41.27 -26.09
C CYS A 5 -28.59 39.74 -26.16
N MET A 6 -28.48 39.17 -27.36
CA MET A 6 -28.34 37.72 -27.53
C MET A 6 -26.96 37.21 -27.09
N ALA A 7 -25.88 37.96 -27.36
CA ALA A 7 -24.54 37.63 -26.86
C ALA A 7 -24.45 37.70 -25.33
N LEU A 8 -25.07 38.72 -24.70
CA LEU A 8 -25.15 38.85 -23.25
C LEU A 8 -25.93 37.68 -22.60
N LEU A 9 -27.06 37.28 -23.19
CA LEU A 9 -27.83 36.13 -22.74
C LEU A 9 -26.99 34.84 -22.80
N VAL A 10 -26.31 34.58 -23.93
CA VAL A 10 -25.46 33.39 -24.09
C VAL A 10 -24.31 33.36 -23.06
N SER A 11 -23.66 34.49 -22.80
CA SER A 11 -22.60 34.58 -21.78
C SER A 11 -23.12 34.38 -20.36
N VAL A 12 -24.31 34.91 -20.02
CA VAL A 12 -24.91 34.72 -18.69
C VAL A 12 -25.31 33.25 -18.49
N PHE A 13 -25.90 32.62 -19.52
CA PHE A 13 -26.21 31.19 -19.44
C PHE A 13 -24.95 30.33 -19.28
N ALA A 14 -23.87 30.61 -20.03
CA ALA A 14 -22.62 29.85 -19.91
C ALA A 14 -22.00 29.96 -18.50
N VAL A 15 -22.03 31.15 -17.89
CA VAL A 15 -21.53 31.36 -16.52
C VAL A 15 -22.41 30.67 -15.49
N VAL A 16 -23.73 30.70 -15.65
CA VAL A 16 -24.66 29.98 -14.76
C VAL A 16 -24.46 28.47 -14.87
N PHE A 17 -24.33 27.93 -16.08
CA PHE A 17 -24.06 26.50 -16.30
C PHE A 17 -22.75 26.06 -15.64
N ALA A 18 -21.67 26.84 -15.81
CA ALA A 18 -20.39 26.55 -15.17
C ALA A 18 -20.46 26.60 -13.64
N ALA A 19 -21.15 27.60 -13.07
CA ALA A 19 -21.33 27.70 -11.62
C ALA A 19 -22.19 26.55 -11.05
N THR A 20 -23.23 26.12 -11.77
CA THR A 20 -24.06 24.97 -11.36
C THR A 20 -23.33 23.64 -11.49
N ALA A 21 -22.48 23.48 -12.51
CA ALA A 21 -21.66 22.28 -12.67
C ALA A 21 -20.65 22.16 -11.53
N TYR A 22 -19.96 23.26 -11.20
CA TYR A 22 -19.03 23.31 -10.07
C TYR A 22 -19.73 23.01 -8.73
N ALA A 23 -20.88 23.64 -8.46
CA ALA A 23 -21.63 23.38 -7.22
C ALA A 23 -22.14 21.94 -7.12
N ALA A 24 -22.56 21.33 -8.24
CA ALA A 24 -22.97 19.93 -8.28
C ALA A 24 -21.78 18.99 -8.05
N ASP A 25 -20.60 19.34 -8.55
CA ASP A 25 -19.36 18.56 -8.34
C ASP A 25 -18.93 18.59 -6.88
N THR A 26 -18.92 19.78 -6.26
CA THR A 26 -18.62 19.93 -4.82
C THR A 26 -19.63 19.19 -3.94
N GLN A 27 -20.92 19.19 -4.30
CA GLN A 27 -21.93 18.43 -3.56
C GLN A 27 -21.72 16.91 -3.66
N LYS A 28 -21.29 16.41 -4.81
CA LYS A 28 -20.96 14.99 -4.98
C LYS A 28 -19.74 14.60 -4.15
N GLU A 29 -18.69 15.41 -4.18
CA GLU A 29 -17.48 15.20 -3.39
C GLU A 29 -17.78 15.16 -1.88
N GLN A 30 -18.55 16.13 -1.37
CA GLN A 30 -18.99 16.15 0.03
C GLN A 30 -19.87 14.96 0.42
N ALA A 31 -20.75 14.51 -0.49
CA ALA A 31 -21.58 13.34 -0.25
C ALA A 31 -20.74 12.05 -0.18
N TYR A 32 -19.75 11.94 -1.07
CA TYR A 32 -18.78 10.85 -1.08
C TYR A 32 -17.94 10.82 0.21
N GLU A 33 -17.33 11.94 0.60
CA GLU A 33 -16.55 12.04 1.84
C GLU A 33 -17.38 11.64 3.06
N ALA A 34 -18.62 12.12 3.16
CA ALA A 34 -19.52 11.77 4.26
C ALA A 34 -19.99 10.30 4.25
N GLU A 35 -19.98 9.63 3.10
CA GLU A 35 -20.26 8.20 3.00
C GLU A 35 -19.01 7.38 3.37
N SER A 36 -17.85 7.72 2.80
CA SER A 36 -16.56 7.10 3.10
C SER A 36 -16.24 7.17 4.60
N ASP A 37 -16.46 8.33 5.24
CA ASP A 37 -16.31 8.51 6.69
C ASP A 37 -17.21 7.56 7.50
N LYS A 38 -18.45 7.31 7.05
CA LYS A 38 -19.36 6.38 7.74
C LYS A 38 -18.90 4.94 7.61
N ILE A 39 -18.44 4.54 6.42
CA ILE A 39 -17.89 3.20 6.17
C ILE A 39 -16.64 3.00 7.04
N TYR A 40 -15.73 3.99 7.05
CA TYR A 40 -14.52 3.96 7.87
C TYR A 40 -14.82 3.86 9.37
N GLN A 41 -15.78 4.64 9.87
CA GLN A 41 -16.18 4.60 11.29
C GLN A 41 -16.80 3.24 11.66
N ALA A 42 -17.70 2.71 10.82
CA ALA A 42 -18.31 1.40 11.04
C ALA A 42 -17.27 0.27 11.03
N THR A 43 -16.36 0.31 10.05
CA THR A 43 -15.21 -0.60 9.95
C THR A 43 -14.34 -0.53 11.20
N SER A 44 -13.91 0.68 11.58
CA SER A 44 -13.08 0.93 12.77
C SER A 44 -13.73 0.40 14.04
N GLN A 45 -15.04 0.56 14.20
CA GLN A 45 -15.78 0.05 15.34
C GLN A 45 -15.76 -1.48 15.39
N ARG A 46 -16.03 -2.14 14.26
CA ARG A 46 -16.05 -3.61 14.16
C ARG A 46 -14.66 -4.22 14.32
N VAL A 47 -13.63 -3.62 13.73
CA VAL A 47 -12.24 -4.05 13.90
C VAL A 47 -11.83 -3.96 15.36
N ARG A 48 -12.16 -2.87 16.06
CA ARG A 48 -11.88 -2.74 17.50
C ARG A 48 -12.61 -3.79 18.35
N ALA A 49 -13.85 -4.12 18.02
CA ALA A 49 -14.60 -5.18 18.70
C ALA A 49 -13.95 -6.55 18.47
N TYR A 50 -13.64 -6.90 17.21
CA TYR A 50 -12.94 -8.14 16.86
C TYR A 50 -11.60 -8.29 17.62
N LEU A 51 -10.80 -7.22 17.65
CA LEU A 51 -9.51 -7.26 18.33
C LEU A 51 -9.64 -7.44 19.86
N ALA A 52 -10.66 -6.84 20.47
CA ALA A 52 -10.91 -6.94 21.90
C ALA A 52 -11.50 -8.29 22.33
N GLU A 53 -12.43 -8.84 21.54
CA GLU A 53 -13.22 -10.02 21.90
C GLU A 53 -12.61 -11.33 21.37
N GLU A 54 -12.19 -11.35 20.11
CA GLU A 54 -11.82 -12.58 19.39
C GLU A 54 -10.30 -12.77 19.34
N ALA A 55 -9.54 -11.69 19.10
CA ALA A 55 -8.08 -11.77 19.02
C ALA A 55 -7.37 -11.70 20.39
N GLY A 56 -8.10 -11.41 21.47
CA GLY A 56 -7.54 -11.29 22.83
C GLY A 56 -6.52 -10.15 22.98
N VAL A 57 -6.54 -9.16 22.07
CA VAL A 57 -5.68 -7.97 22.07
C VAL A 57 -6.39 -6.89 22.89
N SER A 58 -6.40 -7.03 24.21
CA SER A 58 -7.00 -6.02 25.10
C SER A 58 -6.18 -4.72 25.13
N LYS A 59 -6.84 -3.59 25.45
CA LYS A 59 -6.19 -2.27 25.64
C LYS A 59 -5.02 -2.29 26.65
N GLU A 60 -4.99 -3.25 27.58
CA GLU A 60 -3.94 -3.42 28.57
C GLU A 60 -2.73 -4.23 28.05
N ARG A 61 -2.85 -4.82 26.86
CA ARG A 61 -1.86 -5.68 26.20
C ARG A 61 -1.26 -5.09 24.92
N ALA A 62 -1.73 -3.91 24.50
CA ALA A 62 -1.26 -3.22 23.30
C ALA A 62 0.25 -2.88 23.31
N GLY A 63 0.90 -2.88 24.48
CA GLY A 63 2.35 -2.68 24.60
C GLY A 63 3.21 -3.95 24.67
N ALA A 64 2.63 -5.16 24.71
CA ALA A 64 3.40 -6.37 25.08
C ALA A 64 3.07 -7.66 24.32
N VAL A 65 2.01 -7.70 23.49
CA VAL A 65 1.72 -8.90 22.68
C VAL A 65 2.49 -8.81 21.38
N LYS A 66 3.66 -9.46 21.31
CA LYS A 66 4.33 -9.77 20.04
C LYS A 66 3.47 -10.78 19.29
N LEU A 67 2.55 -10.30 18.46
CA LEU A 67 1.86 -11.12 17.48
C LEU A 67 2.91 -11.67 16.50
N ARG A 68 2.83 -12.96 16.18
CA ARG A 68 3.83 -13.64 15.35
C ARG A 68 3.16 -14.14 14.07
N GLY A 69 3.83 -13.95 12.93
CA GLY A 69 3.56 -14.60 11.64
C GLY A 69 2.10 -14.90 11.36
N ALA A 70 1.73 -16.18 11.50
CA ALA A 70 0.39 -16.70 11.21
C ALA A 70 -0.75 -15.94 11.93
N GLN A 71 -0.52 -15.47 13.16
CA GLN A 71 -1.53 -14.72 13.92
C GLN A 71 -1.77 -13.32 13.34
N CYS A 72 -0.73 -12.63 12.87
CA CYS A 72 -0.90 -11.35 12.17
C CYS A 72 -1.65 -11.54 10.85
N GLN A 73 -1.35 -12.60 10.11
CA GLN A 73 -2.02 -12.92 8.84
C GLN A 73 -3.49 -13.28 9.02
N GLU A 74 -3.84 -14.00 10.09
CA GLU A 74 -5.24 -14.32 10.41
C GLU A 74 -6.03 -13.08 10.81
N ILE A 75 -5.45 -12.23 11.67
CA ILE A 75 -6.05 -10.95 12.06
C ILE A 75 -6.22 -10.05 10.83
N GLY A 76 -5.22 -9.94 9.95
CA GLY A 76 -5.29 -9.17 8.71
C GLY A 76 -6.45 -9.62 7.81
N ARG A 77 -6.58 -10.93 7.59
CA ARG A 77 -7.69 -11.50 6.81
C ARG A 77 -9.06 -11.22 7.43
N ALA A 78 -9.17 -11.28 8.75
CA ALA A 78 -10.43 -10.94 9.44
C ALA A 78 -10.77 -9.46 9.29
N ILE A 79 -9.78 -8.57 9.37
CA ILE A 79 -9.96 -7.13 9.14
C ILE A 79 -10.40 -6.86 7.70
N ASP A 80 -9.75 -7.48 6.71
CA ASP A 80 -10.13 -7.33 5.30
C ASP A 80 -11.57 -7.79 5.06
N GLN A 81 -11.99 -8.87 5.73
CA GLN A 81 -13.37 -9.34 5.67
C GLN A 81 -14.36 -8.34 6.28
N ILE A 82 -14.02 -7.72 7.41
CA ILE A 82 -14.85 -6.66 8.01
C ILE A 82 -14.98 -5.47 7.06
N MET A 83 -13.88 -5.03 6.45
CA MET A 83 -13.89 -3.94 5.47
C MET A 83 -14.82 -4.28 4.30
N ARG A 84 -14.62 -5.45 3.68
CA ARG A 84 -15.42 -5.92 2.56
C ARG A 84 -16.92 -5.87 2.88
N GLU A 85 -17.31 -6.37 4.04
CA GLU A 85 -18.71 -6.39 4.46
C GLU A 85 -19.30 -4.98 4.65
N GLU A 86 -18.55 -4.02 5.20
CA GLU A 86 -19.06 -2.65 5.36
C GLU A 86 -19.18 -1.91 4.01
N TYR A 87 -18.24 -2.12 3.09
CA TYR A 87 -18.35 -1.59 1.72
C TYR A 87 -19.51 -2.22 0.94
N GLU A 88 -19.63 -3.56 0.95
CA GLU A 88 -20.71 -4.27 0.27
C GLU A 88 -22.09 -3.86 0.80
N LYS A 89 -22.21 -3.68 2.12
CA LYS A 89 -23.43 -3.18 2.76
C LYS A 89 -23.78 -1.74 2.36
N ALA A 90 -22.78 -0.91 2.08
CA ALA A 90 -22.97 0.42 1.51
C ALA A 90 -23.28 0.40 0.00
N GLY A 91 -23.18 -0.77 -0.65
CA GLY A 91 -23.47 -0.97 -2.07
C GLY A 91 -22.26 -0.72 -2.98
N TRP A 92 -21.05 -0.83 -2.44
CA TRP A 92 -19.80 -0.79 -3.20
C TRP A 92 -19.40 -2.20 -3.65
N THR A 93 -18.61 -2.29 -4.72
CA THR A 93 -18.13 -3.57 -5.28
C THR A 93 -16.61 -3.65 -5.18
N GLU A 94 -16.09 -4.75 -4.64
CA GLU A 94 -14.63 -4.95 -4.60
C GLU A 94 -14.09 -5.24 -6.01
N VAL A 95 -13.01 -4.57 -6.37
CA VAL A 95 -12.23 -4.83 -7.58
C VAL A 95 -10.77 -5.09 -7.19
N ILE A 96 -10.08 -5.90 -7.97
CA ILE A 96 -8.65 -6.17 -7.82
C ILE A 96 -7.97 -5.66 -9.07
N SER A 97 -7.21 -4.57 -8.94
CA SER A 97 -6.58 -3.90 -10.07
C SER A 97 -5.05 -3.83 -9.97
N GLY A 98 -4.49 -4.00 -8.77
CA GLY A 98 -3.05 -3.98 -8.51
C GLY A 98 -2.42 -5.35 -8.23
N ALA A 99 -1.10 -5.35 -8.10
CA ALA A 99 -0.35 -6.51 -7.61
C ALA A 99 -0.78 -6.87 -6.18
N ARG A 100 -0.91 -8.16 -5.89
CA ARG A 100 -1.30 -8.71 -4.59
C ARG A 100 -0.18 -9.53 -3.95
N THR A 101 0.84 -9.86 -4.72
CA THR A 101 1.93 -10.74 -4.31
C THR A 101 3.28 -10.19 -4.74
N ALA A 102 4.32 -10.58 -4.01
CA ALA A 102 5.70 -10.29 -4.37
C ALA A 102 6.10 -10.74 -5.78
N GLN A 103 5.50 -11.84 -6.27
CA GLN A 103 5.76 -12.34 -7.62
C GLN A 103 5.21 -11.38 -8.69
N GLU A 104 3.97 -10.92 -8.53
CA GLU A 104 3.36 -9.95 -9.46
C GLU A 104 4.10 -8.61 -9.43
N VAL A 105 4.50 -8.15 -8.23
CA VAL A 105 5.36 -6.96 -8.08
C VAL A 105 6.64 -7.13 -8.89
N TYR A 106 7.35 -8.25 -8.72
CA TYR A 106 8.59 -8.51 -9.43
C TYR A 106 8.40 -8.53 -10.95
N GLU A 107 7.33 -9.14 -11.44
CA GLU A 107 7.00 -9.21 -12.87
C GLU A 107 6.74 -7.83 -13.48
N ILE A 108 6.05 -6.96 -12.75
CA ILE A 108 5.76 -5.57 -13.16
C ILE A 108 7.05 -4.74 -13.16
N VAL A 109 7.79 -4.72 -12.05
CA VAL A 109 8.99 -3.86 -11.96
C VAL A 109 10.12 -4.32 -12.88
N SER A 110 10.21 -5.60 -13.20
CA SER A 110 11.19 -6.11 -14.16
C SER A 110 10.95 -5.60 -15.58
N GLN A 111 9.77 -5.06 -15.88
CA GLN A 111 9.40 -4.48 -17.17
C GLN A 111 9.47 -2.94 -17.14
N ASP A 112 9.06 -2.33 -16.01
CA ASP A 112 8.77 -0.90 -15.93
C ASP A 112 9.78 -0.07 -15.11
N VAL A 113 10.77 -0.73 -14.50
CA VAL A 113 11.84 -0.11 -13.70
C VAL A 113 13.20 -0.43 -14.29
N ASP A 114 14.16 0.49 -14.12
CA ASP A 114 15.55 0.28 -14.54
C ASP A 114 16.12 -1.03 -13.96
N GLU A 115 16.67 -1.89 -14.83
CA GLU A 115 17.20 -3.20 -14.45
C GLU A 115 18.22 -3.12 -13.30
N ARG A 116 19.02 -2.05 -13.24
CA ARG A 116 20.01 -1.84 -12.19
C ARG A 116 19.34 -1.53 -10.85
N ALA A 117 18.28 -0.73 -10.84
CA ALA A 117 17.49 -0.46 -9.64
C ALA A 117 16.83 -1.75 -9.13
N VAL A 118 16.23 -2.54 -10.03
CA VAL A 118 15.64 -3.84 -9.66
C VAL A 118 16.70 -4.77 -9.08
N LYS A 119 17.85 -4.94 -9.73
CA LYS A 119 18.94 -5.78 -9.21
C LYS A 119 19.42 -5.34 -7.83
N LEU A 120 19.55 -4.03 -7.62
CA LEU A 120 20.02 -3.47 -6.36
C LEU A 120 18.97 -3.65 -5.25
N ALA A 121 17.70 -3.34 -5.51
CA ALA A 121 16.62 -3.43 -4.53
C ALA A 121 16.42 -4.84 -3.96
N TYR A 122 16.60 -5.87 -4.80
CA TYR A 122 16.48 -7.28 -4.44
C TYR A 122 17.79 -7.91 -3.94
N MET A 123 18.85 -7.13 -3.70
CA MET A 123 20.01 -7.62 -2.96
C MET A 123 19.64 -7.91 -1.50
N ASP A 124 20.27 -8.95 -0.95
CA ASP A 124 20.16 -9.29 0.45
C ASP A 124 20.95 -8.28 1.29
N LEU A 125 20.24 -7.46 2.06
CA LEU A 125 20.82 -6.38 2.83
C LEU A 125 21.83 -6.91 3.85
N ASP A 126 21.56 -8.06 4.48
CA ASP A 126 22.39 -8.62 5.54
C ASP A 126 23.70 -9.21 5.00
N ASN A 127 23.71 -9.60 3.72
CA ASN A 127 24.86 -10.23 3.06
C ASN A 127 25.59 -9.29 2.09
N THR A 128 25.18 -8.02 2.00
CA THR A 128 25.81 -7.02 1.12
C THR A 128 26.77 -6.12 1.92
N PRO A 129 27.90 -5.65 1.33
CA PRO A 129 28.75 -4.63 1.96
C PRO A 129 27.95 -3.42 2.46
N ALA A 130 28.29 -2.92 3.65
CA ALA A 130 27.61 -1.80 4.29
C ALA A 130 27.53 -0.55 3.40
N GLU A 131 28.54 -0.32 2.56
CA GLU A 131 28.59 0.81 1.60
C GLU A 131 27.45 0.80 0.57
N LEU A 132 26.81 -0.35 0.34
CA LEU A 132 25.69 -0.49 -0.59
C LEU A 132 24.32 -0.41 0.08
N HIS A 133 24.25 -0.44 1.42
CA HIS A 133 22.98 -0.54 2.14
C HIS A 133 22.04 0.61 1.82
N ASP A 134 22.52 1.85 1.89
CA ASP A 134 21.68 3.03 1.63
C ASP A 134 21.22 3.10 0.16
N TYR A 135 22.05 2.63 -0.78
CA TYR A 135 21.65 2.55 -2.18
C TYR A 135 20.62 1.43 -2.43
N ILE A 136 20.70 0.31 -1.70
CA ILE A 136 19.66 -0.74 -1.71
C ILE A 136 18.35 -0.17 -1.20
N LEU A 137 18.36 0.52 -0.05
CA LEU A 137 17.16 1.15 0.50
C LEU A 137 16.58 2.19 -0.46
N SER A 138 17.44 2.96 -1.13
CA SER A 138 17.04 3.94 -2.15
C SER A 138 16.37 3.27 -3.35
N ALA A 139 16.94 2.17 -3.86
CA ALA A 139 16.34 1.39 -4.94
C ALA A 139 15.02 0.71 -4.53
N ARG A 140 14.90 0.25 -3.28
CA ARG A 140 13.64 -0.27 -2.75
C ARG A 140 12.55 0.79 -2.74
N ARG A 141 12.86 2.06 -2.40
CA ARG A 141 11.88 3.16 -2.44
C ARG A 141 11.35 3.43 -3.86
N GLU A 142 12.19 3.36 -4.89
CA GLU A 142 11.76 3.48 -6.29
C GLU A 142 10.68 2.44 -6.65
N ILE A 143 10.74 1.25 -6.03
CA ILE A 143 9.77 0.17 -6.23
C ILE A 143 8.55 0.35 -5.32
N ILE A 144 8.74 0.56 -4.02
CA ILE A 144 7.66 0.56 -3.00
C ILE A 144 6.59 1.61 -3.32
N TYR A 145 6.97 2.80 -3.79
CA TYR A 145 6.02 3.88 -4.07
C TYR A 145 5.25 3.75 -5.39
N ARG A 146 5.51 2.68 -6.16
CA ARG A 146 4.73 2.36 -7.37
C ARG A 146 3.48 1.54 -7.09
N PHE A 147 3.33 1.05 -5.86
CA PHE A 147 2.22 0.18 -5.46
C PHE A 147 1.49 0.79 -4.28
N SER A 148 0.18 0.58 -4.24
CA SER A 148 -0.63 0.85 -3.05
C SER A 148 -0.51 -0.31 -2.07
N TRP A 149 -0.24 -0.02 -0.81
CA TRP A 149 -0.14 -1.01 0.27
C TRP A 149 -0.57 -0.40 1.60
N SER A 150 -0.94 -1.25 2.56
CA SER A 150 -1.14 -0.87 3.96
C SER A 150 -0.03 -1.44 4.82
N ALA A 151 0.32 -0.75 5.90
CA ALA A 151 1.27 -1.23 6.89
C ALA A 151 0.84 -2.61 7.42
N ASP A 152 1.82 -3.43 7.79
CA ASP A 152 1.55 -4.70 8.44
C ASP A 152 0.91 -4.46 9.82
N TYR A 153 0.09 -5.41 10.27
CA TYR A 153 -0.52 -5.29 11.60
C TYR A 153 0.54 -5.46 12.69
N VAL A 154 0.86 -4.36 13.37
CA VAL A 154 1.66 -4.34 14.60
C VAL A 154 0.70 -4.11 15.77
N ALA A 155 0.93 -4.79 16.90
CA ALA A 155 0.07 -4.67 18.07
C ALA A 155 -0.10 -3.19 18.49
N GLY A 156 -1.34 -2.69 18.39
CA GLY A 156 -1.68 -1.30 18.73
C GLY A 156 -1.84 -0.36 17.52
N GLU A 157 -1.40 -0.75 16.32
CA GLU A 157 -1.51 0.04 15.10
C GLU A 157 -2.40 -0.69 14.08
N LEU A 158 -3.49 -0.04 13.69
CA LEU A 158 -4.47 -0.59 12.76
C LEU A 158 -4.03 -0.34 11.32
N GLY A 159 -3.11 -1.17 10.81
CA GLY A 159 -2.72 -1.16 9.40
C GLY A 159 -3.77 -1.81 8.50
N TYR A 160 -4.73 -1.01 8.01
CA TYR A 160 -5.64 -1.39 6.94
C TYR A 160 -6.12 -0.16 6.16
N GLY A 161 -6.45 -0.34 4.89
CA GLY A 161 -6.85 0.73 4.00
C GLY A 161 -7.35 0.20 2.67
N SER A 162 -8.07 1.06 1.95
CA SER A 162 -8.66 0.76 0.64
C SER A 162 -8.51 1.96 -0.28
N ALA A 163 -8.35 1.69 -1.57
CA ALA A 163 -8.53 2.68 -2.61
C ALA A 163 -10.00 2.65 -3.05
N GLU A 164 -10.63 3.82 -3.19
CA GLU A 164 -12.03 3.96 -3.57
C GLU A 164 -12.13 4.68 -4.91
N ASN A 165 -13.05 4.22 -5.76
CA ASN A 165 -13.47 4.94 -6.95
C ASN A 165 -14.97 5.27 -6.85
N PRO A 166 -15.34 6.53 -6.56
CA PRO A 166 -16.74 6.90 -6.38
C PRO A 166 -17.55 6.90 -7.68
N ASP A 167 -16.90 7.02 -8.85
CA ASP A 167 -17.61 7.12 -10.14
C ASP A 167 -18.30 5.80 -10.52
N ASP A 168 -17.66 4.67 -10.25
CA ASP A 168 -18.19 3.32 -10.49
C ASP A 168 -18.60 2.58 -9.21
N ARG A 169 -18.44 3.23 -8.05
CA ARG A 169 -18.66 2.67 -6.71
C ARG A 169 -17.88 1.38 -6.48
N THR A 170 -16.62 1.38 -6.89
CA THR A 170 -15.70 0.27 -6.64
C THR A 170 -14.69 0.60 -5.56
N PHE A 171 -14.19 -0.42 -4.88
CA PHE A 171 -13.11 -0.28 -3.91
C PHE A 171 -12.12 -1.43 -4.05
N GLU A 172 -10.88 -1.21 -3.63
CA GLU A 172 -9.84 -2.23 -3.56
C GLU A 172 -9.17 -2.17 -2.19
N ILE A 173 -9.22 -3.26 -1.41
CA ILE A 173 -8.52 -3.36 -0.13
C ILE A 173 -7.03 -3.45 -0.43
N SER A 174 -6.22 -2.52 0.09
CA SER A 174 -4.78 -2.52 -0.14
C SER A 174 -4.12 -3.80 0.41
N PRO A 175 -3.20 -4.44 -0.34
CA PRO A 175 -2.39 -5.55 0.18
C PRO A 175 -1.53 -5.06 1.35
N ARG A 176 -1.08 -5.97 2.22
CA ARG A 176 -0.13 -5.59 3.26
C ARG A 176 1.27 -5.41 2.69
N PHE A 177 2.09 -4.60 3.35
CA PHE A 177 3.48 -4.38 2.92
C PHE A 177 4.24 -5.70 2.76
N SER A 178 4.13 -6.61 3.73
CA SER A 178 4.79 -7.92 3.66
C SER A 178 4.24 -8.87 2.59
N ASP A 179 3.02 -8.67 2.08
CA ASP A 179 2.48 -9.47 0.96
C ASP A 179 3.20 -9.11 -0.35
N LEU A 180 3.53 -7.83 -0.53
CA LEU A 180 4.21 -7.29 -1.71
C LEU A 180 5.74 -7.37 -1.59
N PHE A 181 6.29 -7.15 -0.40
CA PHE A 181 7.73 -7.01 -0.15
C PHE A 181 8.20 -7.88 1.03
N PRO A 182 8.09 -9.21 0.91
CA PRO A 182 8.47 -10.12 1.99
C PRO A 182 9.95 -9.97 2.34
N GLY A 183 10.24 -9.79 3.63
CA GLY A 183 11.60 -9.61 4.14
C GLY A 183 12.16 -8.20 3.95
N TRP A 184 11.38 -7.26 3.43
CA TRP A 184 11.76 -5.84 3.42
C TRP A 184 11.19 -5.15 4.67
N TYR A 185 11.71 -3.96 4.96
CA TYR A 185 11.20 -3.10 6.02
C TYR A 185 10.40 -1.96 5.40
N GLU A 186 9.33 -1.54 6.08
CA GLU A 186 8.58 -0.34 5.70
C GLU A 186 9.53 0.87 5.63
N PRO A 187 9.40 1.75 4.61
CA PRO A 187 10.36 2.82 4.40
C PRO A 187 10.25 3.91 5.50
N GLU A 188 11.37 4.26 6.12
CA GLU A 188 11.45 5.42 7.02
C GLU A 188 11.39 6.71 6.19
N LEU A 189 10.29 7.46 6.22
CA LEU A 189 10.08 8.61 5.31
C LEU A 189 11.11 9.74 5.49
N GLU A 190 11.63 9.92 6.69
CA GLU A 190 12.55 11.01 7.04
C GLU A 190 14.02 10.68 6.76
N LEU A 191 14.33 9.42 6.43
CA LEU A 191 15.70 8.99 6.16
C LEU A 191 16.16 9.53 4.79
N GLU A 192 17.15 10.41 4.77
CA GLU A 192 17.81 10.86 3.55
C GLU A 192 18.72 9.75 3.01
N LEU A 193 18.51 9.37 1.75
CA LEU A 193 19.26 8.29 1.07
C LEU A 193 19.93 8.84 -0.19
N PRO A 194 21.10 8.29 -0.59
CA PRO A 194 21.74 8.65 -1.86
C PRO A 194 20.87 8.21 -3.05
N ASP A 195 21.06 8.81 -4.23
CA ASP A 195 20.42 8.29 -5.44
C ASP A 195 21.03 6.91 -5.74
N TRP A 196 20.18 5.88 -5.89
CA TRP A 196 20.61 4.53 -6.23
C TRP A 196 21.46 4.48 -7.52
N LYS A 197 21.30 5.46 -8.41
CA LYS A 197 22.10 5.59 -9.64
C LYS A 197 23.58 5.82 -9.36
N ASP A 198 23.91 6.41 -8.21
CA ASP A 198 25.28 6.70 -7.79
C ASP A 198 25.96 5.51 -7.10
N ALA A 199 25.25 4.37 -6.97
CA ALA A 199 25.81 3.17 -6.36
C ALA A 199 27.14 2.78 -7.05
N PRO A 200 28.17 2.33 -6.30
CA PRO A 200 29.34 1.70 -6.90
C PRO A 200 28.91 0.55 -7.82
N ASN A 201 29.42 0.48 -9.05
CA ASN A 201 29.16 -0.66 -9.92
C ASN A 201 29.73 -1.91 -9.25
N PRO A 202 28.92 -2.91 -8.87
CA PRO A 202 29.47 -4.19 -8.49
C PRO A 202 30.13 -4.77 -9.74
N SER A 203 31.45 -4.98 -9.71
CA SER A 203 32.12 -5.77 -10.73
C SER A 203 31.35 -7.09 -10.90
N VAL A 204 30.83 -7.33 -12.10
CA VAL A 204 29.82 -8.36 -12.44
C VAL A 204 30.34 -9.81 -12.28
N ASP A 205 31.51 -10.02 -11.68
CA ASP A 205 32.25 -11.28 -11.75
C ASP A 205 32.08 -12.24 -10.55
N THR A 206 31.23 -11.95 -9.56
CA THR A 206 31.07 -12.86 -8.40
C THR A 206 29.66 -13.42 -8.13
N ALA A 207 28.63 -13.07 -8.92
CA ALA A 207 27.32 -13.71 -8.80
C ALA A 207 27.16 -14.80 -9.88
N GLY A 208 27.34 -16.06 -9.48
CA GLY A 208 27.15 -17.23 -10.34
C GLY A 208 25.78 -17.22 -11.03
N LYS A 209 25.80 -17.50 -12.34
CA LYS A 209 24.60 -17.68 -13.18
C LYS A 209 23.78 -18.88 -12.69
N GLY A 210 22.81 -18.63 -11.82
CA GLY A 210 21.68 -19.51 -11.54
C GLY A 210 20.37 -18.81 -11.88
N PRO A 211 19.27 -19.53 -12.16
CA PRO A 211 18.00 -18.91 -12.51
C PRO A 211 17.45 -18.11 -11.32
N LEU A 212 17.64 -16.78 -11.37
CA LEU A 212 17.32 -15.81 -10.31
C LEU A 212 15.87 -15.97 -9.80
N ALA A 213 14.93 -16.26 -10.69
CA ALA A 213 13.49 -16.26 -10.39
C ALA A 213 13.07 -17.35 -9.39
N ALA A 214 13.66 -18.55 -9.42
CA ALA A 214 13.27 -19.65 -8.53
C ALA A 214 14.03 -19.64 -7.18
N ALA A 215 15.27 -19.13 -7.20
CA ALA A 215 16.12 -19.06 -6.03
C ALA A 215 15.77 -17.87 -5.12
N LEU A 216 15.39 -16.71 -5.68
CA LEU A 216 14.97 -15.53 -4.90
C LEU A 216 13.67 -15.80 -4.13
N VAL A 217 12.65 -16.40 -4.76
CA VAL A 217 11.38 -16.73 -4.09
C VAL A 217 11.57 -17.77 -2.98
N SER A 218 12.47 -18.74 -3.18
CA SER A 218 12.76 -19.77 -2.18
C SER A 218 13.57 -19.22 -0.99
N SER A 219 14.56 -18.35 -1.26
CA SER A 219 15.41 -17.68 -0.26
C SER A 219 14.64 -16.65 0.57
N LEU A 220 13.75 -15.87 -0.04
CA LEU A 220 12.88 -14.92 0.66
C LEU A 220 11.95 -15.64 1.66
N SER A 221 11.54 -16.88 1.37
CA SER A 221 10.74 -17.70 2.29
C SER A 221 11.52 -18.19 3.53
N GLU A 222 12.85 -18.31 3.43
CA GLU A 222 13.73 -18.83 4.48
C GLU A 222 14.26 -17.72 5.40
N SER A 223 14.66 -16.55 4.85
CA SER A 223 15.03 -15.38 5.68
C SER A 223 13.83 -14.79 6.42
N ALA A 224 12.63 -14.78 5.82
CA ALA A 224 11.41 -14.36 6.50
C ALA A 224 11.04 -15.25 7.71
N ARG A 225 11.45 -16.52 7.72
CA ARG A 225 11.26 -17.42 8.87
C ARG A 225 12.24 -17.15 10.02
N LEU A 226 13.43 -16.62 9.73
CA LEU A 226 14.48 -16.41 10.72
C LEU A 226 14.41 -15.03 11.39
N HIS A 227 13.99 -13.97 10.67
CA HIS A 227 14.04 -12.60 11.19
C HIS A 227 12.82 -12.13 11.98
N GLN A 228 11.74 -12.92 12.07
CA GLN A 228 10.64 -12.62 13.00
C GLN A 228 11.00 -12.86 14.48
N CYS A 229 12.23 -13.32 14.76
CA CYS A 229 12.70 -13.70 16.09
C CYS A 229 13.65 -12.72 16.78
N LEU A 230 14.21 -11.72 16.08
CA LEU A 230 15.22 -10.85 16.67
C LEU A 230 14.97 -9.40 16.23
N TYR A 231 15.04 -8.47 17.18
CA TYR A 231 14.87 -7.01 17.06
C TYR A 231 13.47 -6.44 17.31
N ARG A 232 13.10 -6.42 18.60
CA ARG A 232 12.98 -5.18 19.40
C ARG A 232 13.22 -5.59 20.86
N GLY A 233 14.43 -5.25 21.33
CA GLY A 233 14.74 -5.10 22.75
C GLY A 233 14.33 -3.72 23.22
#